data_AF-A0A4Y2QFY3-F1
#
_entry.id   AF-A0A4Y2QFY3-F1
#
_cell.length_a   1.000
_cell.length_b   1.000
_cell.length_c   1.000
_cell.angle_alpha   90.00
_cell.angle_beta   90.00
_cell.angle_gamma   90.00
#
_symmetry.space_group_name_H-M   'P 1'
#
loop_
_entity.id
_entity.type
_entity.pdbx_description
1 polymer ?
#
loop_
_entity_poly.entity_id
_entity_poly.type
_entity_poly.pdbx_seq_one_letter_code
_entity_poly.pdbx_strand_id
1 'polypeptide(L)'
;MQGENGLTFIHVTPESSIYFPSADKFKGIVSKALYSQPNIPSCTVVIHGDNIKEIDYTTAMGIKNMVKGMRKDNAQVLFQVTESSAVNALNCLEDSVRLCIQEDEIKHSLLNSASNTCTEVYSDGNEVLEGSDPLLNKYNVDQIEESSNTKDNQTQES
;
A
#
# COMPACT_ATOMS: atom_id res chain seq x y z
N MET A 1 12.56 0.35 13.15
CA MET A 1 13.22 1.19 14.18
C MET A 1 12.33 2.40 14.48
N GLN A 2 12.14 2.78 15.76
CA GLN A 2 11.33 3.97 16.11
C GLN A 2 12.08 5.23 15.65
N GLY A 3 11.53 5.98 14.70
CA GLY A 3 12.03 7.32 14.39
C GLY A 3 11.82 8.22 15.60
N GLU A 4 12.88 8.90 16.05
CA GLU A 4 12.95 9.72 17.28
C GLU A 4 11.90 10.85 17.42
N ASN A 5 10.98 11.02 16.46
CA ASN A 5 10.09 12.19 16.38
C ASN A 5 8.58 11.87 16.37
N GLY A 6 8.15 10.64 16.69
CA GLY A 6 6.73 10.27 16.69
C GLY A 6 6.06 10.26 15.31
N LEU A 7 6.83 10.43 14.23
CA LEU A 7 6.35 10.46 12.85
C LEU A 7 5.94 9.07 12.38
N THR A 8 4.78 8.98 11.72
CA THR A 8 4.36 7.79 10.99
C THR A 8 4.73 7.86 9.56
N PHE A 9 5.50 6.87 9.18
CA PHE A 9 5.58 6.51 7.81
C PHE A 9 5.65 5.00 7.68
N ILE A 10 5.21 4.54 6.53
CA ILE A 10 5.41 3.19 6.06
C ILE A 10 6.69 3.20 5.26
N HIS A 11 7.66 2.43 5.71
CA HIS A 11 8.89 2.23 4.96
C HIS A 11 8.75 1.03 4.03
N VAL A 12 9.10 1.20 2.76
CA VAL A 12 9.11 0.12 1.76
C VAL A 12 10.45 0.14 1.03
N THR A 13 11.15 -0.98 1.03
CA THR A 13 12.40 -1.14 0.27
C THR A 13 12.25 -2.28 -0.73
N PRO A 14 12.15 -1.97 -2.03
CA PRO A 14 12.20 -2.98 -3.08
C PRO A 14 13.52 -3.75 -3.03
N GLU A 15 13.48 -5.05 -3.26
CA GLU A 15 14.69 -5.89 -3.30
C GLU A 15 15.47 -5.74 -4.61
N SER A 16 14.81 -5.27 -5.67
CA SER A 16 15.38 -5.11 -7.01
C SER A 16 14.73 -3.97 -7.78
N SER A 17 15.25 -3.68 -8.97
CA SER A 17 14.55 -2.88 -9.98
C SER A 17 13.13 -3.39 -10.23
N ILE A 18 12.23 -2.46 -10.48
CA ILE A 18 10.80 -2.71 -10.69
C ILE A 18 10.52 -2.54 -12.17
N TYR A 19 9.96 -3.57 -12.79
CA TYR A 19 9.63 -3.57 -14.21
C TYR A 19 8.22 -4.09 -14.42
N PHE A 20 7.63 -3.84 -15.58
CA PHE A 20 6.42 -4.55 -15.96
C PHE A 20 6.75 -6.04 -16.19
N PRO A 21 6.00 -7.02 -15.63
CA PRO A 21 4.75 -6.88 -14.86
C PRO A 21 4.90 -6.85 -13.32
N SER A 22 6.13 -6.95 -12.78
CA SER A 22 6.35 -6.98 -11.32
C SER A 22 5.93 -5.69 -10.60
N ALA A 23 5.79 -4.58 -11.33
CA ALA A 23 5.21 -3.33 -10.86
C ALA A 23 3.82 -3.51 -10.20
N ASP A 24 2.98 -4.43 -10.68
CA ASP A 24 1.68 -4.70 -10.07
C ASP A 24 1.81 -5.34 -8.69
N LYS A 25 2.74 -6.28 -8.54
CA LYS A 25 3.07 -6.87 -7.23
C LYS A 25 3.57 -5.81 -6.26
N PHE A 26 4.50 -4.94 -6.72
CA PHE A 26 5.01 -3.85 -5.91
C PHE A 26 3.90 -2.92 -5.41
N LYS A 27 3.00 -2.48 -6.31
CA LYS A 27 1.83 -1.67 -5.93
C LYS A 27 0.95 -2.37 -4.90
N GLY A 28 0.72 -3.67 -5.07
CA GLY A 28 -0.04 -4.49 -4.11
C GLY A 28 0.60 -4.50 -2.72
N ILE A 29 1.93 -4.62 -2.65
CA ILE A 29 2.68 -4.58 -1.38
C ILE A 29 2.54 -3.23 -0.70
N VAL A 30 2.76 -2.13 -1.44
CA VAL A 30 2.67 -0.77 -0.89
C VAL A 30 1.23 -0.48 -0.41
N SER A 31 0.22 -0.80 -1.22
CA SER A 31 -1.19 -0.62 -0.86
C SER A 31 -1.57 -1.47 0.36
N LYS A 32 -1.16 -2.74 0.41
CA LYS A 32 -1.41 -3.61 1.56
C LYS A 32 -0.78 -3.03 2.82
N ALA A 33 0.47 -2.56 2.74
CA ALA A 33 1.16 -1.94 3.86
C ALA A 33 0.40 -0.71 4.40
N LEU A 34 -0.14 0.12 3.50
CA LEU A 34 -0.96 1.29 3.82
C LEU A 34 -2.28 0.92 4.51
N TYR A 35 -3.08 0.06 3.89
CA TYR A 35 -4.42 -0.25 4.38
C TYR A 35 -4.44 -1.28 5.53
N SER A 36 -3.31 -1.91 5.83
CA SER A 36 -3.18 -2.76 7.03
C SER A 36 -3.01 -1.94 8.32
N GLN A 37 -2.80 -0.62 8.21
CA GLN A 37 -2.66 0.22 9.38
C GLN A 37 -4.02 0.62 9.97
N PRO A 38 -4.24 0.47 11.28
CA PRO A 38 -5.49 0.87 11.92
C PRO A 38 -5.61 2.40 12.01
N ASN A 39 -6.66 2.98 11.43
CA ASN A 39 -7.14 4.36 11.64
C ASN A 39 -6.05 5.45 11.62
N ILE A 40 -5.24 5.52 10.56
CA ILE A 40 -4.30 6.63 10.38
C ILE A 40 -4.95 7.71 9.49
N PRO A 41 -5.27 8.91 10.01
CA PRO A 41 -5.95 9.96 9.24
C PRO A 41 -5.08 10.58 8.12
N SER A 42 -3.76 10.44 8.22
CA SER A 42 -2.78 10.86 7.21
C SER A 42 -1.52 10.01 7.33
N CYS A 43 -1.14 9.27 6.29
CA CYS A 43 0.03 8.40 6.32
C CYS A 43 1.05 8.80 5.24
N THR A 44 2.34 8.79 5.56
CA THR A 44 3.39 8.94 4.55
C THR A 44 3.98 7.57 4.22
N VAL A 45 4.07 7.22 2.95
CA VAL A 45 4.82 6.06 2.47
C VAL A 45 6.18 6.55 1.98
N VAL A 46 7.25 5.98 2.51
CA VAL A 46 8.62 6.25 2.10
C VAL A 46 9.15 5.01 1.39
N ILE A 47 9.44 5.15 0.09
CA ILE A 47 10.00 4.08 -0.74
C ILE A 47 11.50 4.32 -0.87
N HIS A 48 12.33 3.42 -0.33
CA HIS A 48 13.79 3.46 -0.50
C HIS A 48 14.18 2.65 -1.74
N GLY A 49 14.52 3.34 -2.81
CA GLY A 49 14.84 2.77 -4.11
C GLY A 49 16.33 2.46 -4.33
N ASP A 50 17.13 2.25 -3.28
CA ASP A 50 18.58 2.01 -3.42
C ASP A 50 18.92 0.78 -4.30
N ASN A 51 18.02 -0.21 -4.30
CA ASN A 51 18.13 -1.42 -5.12
C ASN A 51 17.52 -1.25 -6.52
N ILE A 52 16.88 -0.13 -6.83
CA ILE A 52 16.28 0.14 -8.13
C ILE A 52 17.33 0.77 -9.04
N LYS A 53 17.76 0.03 -10.05
CA LYS A 53 18.70 0.53 -11.07
C LYS A 53 17.98 1.24 -12.22
N GLU A 54 16.83 0.72 -12.61
CA GLU A 54 16.03 1.29 -13.69
C GLU A 54 14.54 1.08 -13.43
N ILE A 55 13.74 1.93 -14.07
CA ILE A 55 12.29 1.86 -14.09
C ILE A 55 11.87 2.08 -15.54
N ASP A 56 11.11 1.15 -16.12
CA ASP A 56 10.54 1.36 -17.45
C ASP A 56 9.33 2.32 -17.39
N TYR A 57 8.98 2.90 -18.54
CA TYR A 57 7.88 3.87 -18.64
C TYR A 57 6.53 3.31 -18.16
N THR A 58 6.23 2.03 -18.45
CA THR A 58 4.98 1.39 -18.03
C THR A 58 4.92 1.27 -16.52
N THR A 59 6.03 0.88 -15.89
CA THR A 59 6.18 0.85 -14.43
C THR A 59 6.02 2.23 -13.83
N ALA A 60 6.68 3.24 -14.40
CA ALA A 60 6.57 4.63 -13.95
C ALA A 60 5.10 5.11 -13.97
N MET A 61 4.37 4.83 -15.05
CA MET A 61 2.94 5.12 -15.15
C MET A 61 2.09 4.35 -14.12
N GLY A 62 2.45 3.10 -13.84
CA GLY A 62 1.85 2.32 -12.76
C GLY A 62 2.03 2.97 -11.40
N ILE A 63 3.25 3.40 -11.08
CA ILE A 63 3.59 4.12 -9.84
C ILE A 63 2.79 5.43 -9.76
N LYS A 64 2.73 6.21 -10.84
CA LYS A 64 1.92 7.46 -10.90
C LYS A 64 0.46 7.21 -10.52
N ASN A 65 -0.15 6.16 -11.06
CA ASN A 65 -1.54 5.83 -10.76
C ASN A 65 -1.73 5.39 -9.31
N MET A 66 -0.78 4.62 -8.77
CA MET A 66 -0.77 4.25 -7.35
C MET A 66 -0.72 5.48 -6.45
N VAL A 67 0.23 6.40 -6.68
CA VAL A 67 0.38 7.61 -5.85
C VAL A 67 -0.85 8.51 -5.95
N LYS A 68 -1.45 8.64 -7.14
CA LYS A 68 -2.71 9.37 -7.30
C LYS A 68 -3.87 8.74 -6.51
N GLY A 69 -3.93 7.42 -6.43
CA GLY A 69 -4.89 6.70 -5.58
C GLY A 69 -4.67 7.02 -4.11
N MET A 70 -3.46 6.82 -3.63
CA MET A 70 -3.07 7.08 -2.23
C MET A 70 -3.35 8.53 -1.80
N ARG A 71 -3.12 9.51 -2.69
CA ARG A 71 -3.41 10.91 -2.40
C ARG A 71 -4.91 11.18 -2.14
N LYS A 72 -5.81 10.45 -2.80
CA LYS A 72 -7.25 10.56 -2.52
C LYS A 72 -7.61 10.06 -1.12
N ASP A 73 -6.80 9.16 -0.59
CA ASP A 73 -6.94 8.59 0.75
C ASP A 73 -6.08 9.33 1.79
N ASN A 74 -5.70 10.58 1.52
CA ASN A 74 -4.82 11.41 2.36
C ASN A 74 -3.46 10.76 2.68
N ALA A 75 -2.96 9.88 1.81
CA ALA A 75 -1.63 9.32 1.91
C ALA A 75 -0.65 10.01 0.94
N GLN A 76 0.53 10.34 1.47
CA GLN A 76 1.63 10.92 0.70
C GLN A 76 2.64 9.83 0.35
N VAL A 77 3.28 9.91 -0.81
CA VAL A 77 4.39 9.02 -1.19
C VAL A 77 5.65 9.83 -1.44
N LEU A 78 6.71 9.49 -0.70
CA LEU A 78 8.07 9.96 -0.87
C LEU A 78 8.87 8.83 -1.50
N PHE A 79 9.56 9.11 -2.60
CA PHE A 79 10.35 8.12 -3.30
C PHE A 79 11.81 8.53 -3.26
N GLN A 80 12.61 7.82 -2.46
CA GLN A 80 14.05 8.00 -2.43
C GLN A 80 14.69 7.20 -3.55
N VAL A 81 15.38 7.87 -4.47
CA VAL A 81 16.10 7.17 -5.55
C VAL A 81 17.28 8.03 -6.02
N THR A 82 18.43 7.39 -6.18
CA THR A 82 19.68 8.06 -6.60
C THR A 82 20.08 7.72 -8.03
N GLU A 83 19.59 6.60 -8.57
CA GLU A 83 19.93 6.13 -9.91
C GLU A 83 19.29 7.00 -10.99
N SER A 84 20.15 7.60 -11.82
CA SER A 84 19.77 8.60 -12.83
C SER A 84 18.68 8.11 -13.79
N SER A 85 18.75 6.85 -14.20
CA SER A 85 17.78 6.23 -15.11
C SER A 85 16.38 6.19 -14.49
N ALA A 86 16.29 5.72 -13.23
CA ALA A 86 15.05 5.66 -12.48
C ALA A 86 14.52 7.07 -12.13
N VAL A 87 15.39 7.99 -11.74
CA VAL A 87 15.05 9.41 -11.49
C VAL A 87 14.42 10.02 -12.75
N ASN A 88 15.01 9.82 -13.92
CA ASN A 88 14.49 10.36 -15.18
C ASN A 88 13.11 9.78 -15.51
N ALA A 89 12.94 8.46 -15.38
CA ALA A 89 11.66 7.81 -15.63
C ALA A 89 10.55 8.32 -14.70
N LEU A 90 10.87 8.54 -13.41
CA LEU A 90 9.92 9.09 -12.44
C LEU A 90 9.68 10.59 -12.60
N ASN A 91 10.68 11.36 -13.03
CA ASN A 91 10.54 12.81 -13.30
C ASN A 91 9.55 13.07 -14.44
N CYS A 92 9.48 12.19 -15.44
CA CYS A 92 8.47 12.27 -16.50
C CYS A 92 7.02 12.19 -15.98
N LEU A 93 6.81 11.86 -14.71
CA LEU A 93 5.49 11.66 -14.12
C LEU A 93 4.84 12.93 -13.58
N GLU A 94 5.58 14.05 -13.45
CA GLU A 94 5.21 15.40 -12.98
C GLU A 94 4.15 15.50 -11.85
N ASP A 95 4.50 16.19 -10.75
CA ASP A 95 3.68 16.55 -9.58
C ASP A 95 2.95 15.40 -8.86
N SER A 96 3.20 14.16 -9.29
CA SER A 96 2.54 12.98 -8.78
C SER A 96 3.37 12.33 -7.68
N VAL A 97 4.68 12.22 -7.88
CA VAL A 97 5.62 11.56 -6.96
C VAL A 97 6.62 12.60 -6.44
N ARG A 98 6.78 12.68 -5.12
CA ARG A 98 7.84 13.52 -4.54
C ARG A 98 9.11 12.71 -4.48
N LEU A 99 10.08 13.08 -5.31
CA LEU A 99 11.39 12.45 -5.33
C LEU A 99 12.28 13.08 -4.25
N CYS A 100 13.01 12.23 -3.56
CA CYS A 100 14.07 12.61 -2.63
C CYS A 100 15.36 11.93 -3.09
N ILE A 101 16.45 12.68 -3.20
CA ILE A 101 17.76 12.10 -3.52
C ILE A 101 18.52 11.82 -2.22
N GLN A 102 18.33 12.69 -1.22
CA GLN A 102 19.03 12.61 0.06
C GLN A 102 18.06 12.28 1.21
N GLU A 103 18.57 11.56 2.20
CA GLU A 103 17.79 11.21 3.40
C GLU A 103 17.31 12.45 4.17
N ASP A 104 18.10 13.52 4.16
CA ASP A 104 17.72 14.79 4.80
C ASP A 104 16.46 15.41 4.16
N GLU A 105 16.26 15.24 2.85
CA GLU A 105 15.04 15.69 2.16
C GLU A 105 13.81 14.91 2.63
N ILE A 106 13.98 13.62 2.96
CA ILE A 106 12.92 12.79 3.54
C ILE A 106 12.59 13.31 4.93
N LYS A 107 13.60 13.54 5.79
CA LYS A 107 13.42 14.08 7.14
C LYS A 107 12.68 15.42 7.12
N HIS A 108 13.12 16.36 6.27
CA HIS A 108 12.44 17.64 6.09
C HIS A 108 11.00 17.48 5.58
N SER A 109 10.75 16.53 4.67
CA SER A 109 9.40 16.26 4.16
C SER A 109 8.48 15.68 5.22
N LEU A 110 8.99 14.75 6.04
CA LEU A 110 8.22 14.14 7.13
C LEU A 110 7.91 15.14 8.25
N LEU A 111 8.88 15.99 8.62
CA LEU A 111 8.69 17.04 9.61
C LEU A 111 7.60 18.05 9.20
N ASN A 112 7.50 18.36 7.91
CA ASN A 112 6.46 19.24 7.38
C ASN A 112 5.06 18.60 7.34
N SER A 113 4.98 17.26 7.41
CA SER A 113 3.73 16.50 7.27
C SER A 113 3.20 15.92 8.60
N ALA A 114 3.78 16.29 9.75
CA ALA A 114 3.65 15.55 11.00
C ALA A 114 2.22 15.38 11.57
N SER A 115 1.74 14.12 11.59
CA SER A 115 0.93 13.48 12.66
C SER A 115 1.02 11.92 12.64
N ASN A 116 1.84 11.35 13.54
CA ASN A 116 1.77 10.07 14.33
C ASN A 116 1.93 8.62 13.77
N THR A 117 3.02 7.89 14.18
CA THR A 117 3.29 6.37 14.27
C THR A 117 3.93 5.46 13.15
N CYS A 118 5.20 5.04 13.25
CA CYS A 118 5.97 4.33 12.19
C CYS A 118 5.72 2.81 12.00
N THR A 119 5.71 2.30 10.75
CA THR A 119 5.67 0.86 10.39
C THR A 119 6.66 0.51 9.26
N GLU A 120 7.44 -0.56 9.39
CA GLU A 120 8.39 -1.03 8.35
C GLU A 120 7.84 -2.27 7.63
N VAL A 121 7.88 -2.29 6.29
CA VAL A 121 7.45 -3.44 5.47
C VAL A 121 8.52 -3.76 4.43
N TYR A 122 8.95 -5.03 4.41
CA TYR A 122 9.89 -5.57 3.42
C TYR A 122 9.11 -6.29 2.31
N SER A 123 9.51 -6.07 1.05
CA SER A 123 8.91 -6.75 -0.09
C SER A 123 9.53 -8.12 -0.32
N ASP A 124 9.39 -9.04 0.64
CA ASP A 124 9.90 -10.41 0.48
C ASP A 124 9.14 -11.15 -0.63
N GLY A 125 9.90 -11.91 -1.42
CA GLY A 125 9.42 -12.78 -2.49
C GLY A 125 8.67 -14.02 -2.01
N ASN A 126 8.58 -14.29 -0.70
CA ASN A 126 7.96 -15.51 -0.17
C ASN A 126 6.50 -15.35 0.29
N GLU A 127 5.72 -16.40 0.04
CA GLU A 127 4.36 -16.58 0.53
C GLU A 127 4.31 -16.47 2.06
N VAL A 128 3.49 -15.56 2.57
CA VAL A 128 3.19 -15.46 4.00
C VAL A 128 2.28 -16.62 4.38
N LEU A 129 2.85 -17.59 5.10
CA LEU A 129 2.11 -18.58 5.89
C LEU A 129 1.21 -17.87 6.90
N GLU A 130 0.01 -18.42 7.05
CA GLU A 130 -0.99 -18.05 8.06
C GLU A 130 -0.41 -18.02 9.48
N GLY A 131 -1.00 -17.14 10.30
CA GLY A 131 -1.19 -17.39 11.72
C GLY A 131 -0.47 -16.43 12.64
N SER A 132 -1.22 -15.54 13.28
CA SER A 132 -1.59 -15.73 14.70
C SER A 132 -2.55 -14.62 15.13
N ASP A 133 -3.82 -14.99 15.15
CA ASP A 133 -4.88 -14.31 15.87
C ASP A 133 -4.73 -14.63 17.36
N PRO A 134 -4.73 -13.62 18.25
CA PRO A 134 -5.54 -13.77 19.43
C PRO A 134 -6.27 -12.45 19.71
N LEU A 135 -7.56 -12.39 19.42
CA LEU A 135 -8.58 -12.11 20.43
C LEU A 135 -9.99 -12.26 19.84
N LEU A 136 -10.47 -13.50 19.85
CA LEU A 136 -11.87 -13.85 19.75
C LEU A 136 -12.54 -13.55 21.10
N ASN A 137 -13.50 -12.62 21.15
CA ASN A 137 -14.65 -12.78 22.04
C ASN A 137 -15.88 -11.93 21.66
N LYS A 138 -16.93 -12.67 21.32
CA LYS A 138 -18.33 -12.52 21.72
C LYS A 138 -19.06 -11.23 21.34
N TYR A 139 -19.95 -11.33 20.35
CA TYR A 139 -21.39 -11.16 20.60
C TYR A 139 -22.21 -12.19 19.81
N ASN A 140 -23.28 -12.63 20.48
CA ASN A 140 -24.02 -13.88 20.33
C ASN A 140 -24.80 -14.09 19.03
N VAL A 141 -24.88 -15.38 18.69
CA VAL A 141 -25.92 -16.06 17.92
C VAL A 141 -27.06 -16.45 18.87
N ASP A 142 -28.30 -16.16 18.48
CA ASP A 142 -29.53 -16.92 18.78
C ASP A 142 -30.46 -16.60 17.58
N GLN A 143 -30.53 -17.44 16.52
CA GLN A 143 -31.40 -18.61 16.31
C GLN A 143 -32.91 -18.34 16.33
N ILE A 144 -33.61 -19.20 15.55
CA ILE A 144 -35.07 -19.42 15.41
C ILE A 144 -35.67 -18.69 14.18
N GLU A 145 -36.28 -19.31 13.16
CA GLU A 145 -36.69 -20.72 12.96
C GLU A 145 -36.94 -21.02 11.47
N GLU A 146 -36.83 -22.31 11.14
CA GLU A 146 -37.32 -22.97 9.92
C GLU A 146 -38.82 -22.78 9.71
N SER A 147 -39.24 -22.79 8.44
CA SER A 147 -40.43 -23.55 8.02
C SER A 147 -40.36 -23.88 6.53
N SER A 148 -40.19 -25.16 6.27
CA SER A 148 -40.32 -25.84 4.98
C SER A 148 -41.79 -26.06 4.63
N ASN A 149 -42.21 -25.91 3.36
CA ASN A 149 -43.04 -26.93 2.69
C ASN A 149 -43.26 -26.71 1.17
N THR A 150 -42.58 -27.54 0.38
CA THR A 150 -43.09 -28.53 -0.59
C THR A 150 -44.50 -28.39 -1.23
N LYS A 151 -44.48 -28.34 -2.58
CA LYS A 151 -45.24 -29.12 -3.60
C LYS A 151 -46.64 -28.72 -4.14
N ASP A 152 -46.74 -29.01 -5.45
CA ASP A 152 -47.92 -29.40 -6.27
C ASP A 152 -48.87 -28.26 -6.74
N ASN A 153 -49.45 -28.20 -7.94
CA ASN A 153 -49.38 -28.91 -9.23
C ASN A 153 -50.37 -28.19 -10.22
N GLN A 154 -50.32 -28.53 -11.52
CA GLN A 154 -51.39 -28.40 -12.56
C GLN A 154 -51.60 -27.08 -13.37
N THR A 155 -51.16 -27.14 -14.64
CA THR A 155 -51.96 -27.12 -15.90
C THR A 155 -53.44 -26.68 -15.83
N GLN A 156 -53.88 -25.74 -16.68
CA GLN A 156 -54.70 -25.98 -17.90
C GLN A 156 -55.28 -24.68 -18.53
N GLU A 157 -55.34 -24.72 -19.87
CA GLU A 157 -56.06 -23.94 -20.89
C GLU A 157 -57.03 -22.80 -20.51
N SER A 158 -56.97 -21.71 -21.29
CA SER A 158 -58.08 -21.19 -22.12
C SER A 158 -57.55 -20.31 -23.25
#